data_AF-A0A7C5NM66-F1
#
_entry.id   AF-A0A7C5NM66-F1
#
_cell.length_a   1.000
_cell.length_b   1.000
_cell.length_c   1.000
_cell.angle_alpha   90.00
_cell.angle_beta   90.00
_cell.angle_gamma   90.00
#
_symmetry.space_group_name_H-M   'P 1'
#
loop_
_entity.id
_entity.type
_entity.pdbx_description
1 polymer ?
#
loop_
_entity_poly.entity_id
_entity_poly.type
_entity_poly.pdbx_seq_one_letter_code
_entity_poly.pdbx_strand_id
1 'polypeptide(L)'
;MPLSTLNKEQLSAATAPLGNNLIIASAGTGKTSTIVGRIAHLLQTGIEPSKILLLTFTNKAAGEMLERVGRYFPSVVVNKIESGTFHAVSYRWLKQINKNVTLKQPTELKTLFRSIYEKRQFKRLNHDVEAFSSTYLYEQYNLYQNASLDGFDVWFIDKYPDHKPLIDIYMNIIDEYEVTKD
;
A
#
# COMPACT_ATOMS: atom_id res chain seq x y z
N MET A 1 23.77 -24.72 -4.16
CA MET A 1 23.41 -23.87 -3.00
C MET A 1 23.14 -22.46 -3.52
N PRO A 2 22.27 -21.64 -2.91
CA PRO A 2 21.99 -20.27 -3.39
C PRO A 2 23.25 -19.42 -3.57
N LEU A 3 24.23 -19.62 -2.68
CA LEU A 3 25.50 -18.89 -2.65
C LEU A 3 26.46 -19.31 -3.77
N SER A 4 26.38 -20.54 -4.28
CA SER A 4 27.33 -21.08 -5.27
C SER A 4 27.13 -20.49 -6.68
N THR A 5 26.02 -19.78 -6.91
CA THR A 5 25.70 -19.14 -8.20
C THR A 5 25.93 -17.63 -8.18
N LEU A 6 26.42 -17.08 -7.07
CA LEU A 6 26.64 -15.63 -6.92
C LEU A 6 28.05 -15.25 -7.41
N ASN A 7 28.17 -14.07 -8.02
CA ASN A 7 29.48 -13.49 -8.27
C ASN A 7 30.12 -12.96 -6.96
N LYS A 8 31.35 -12.44 -7.04
CA LYS A 8 32.12 -12.02 -5.86
C LYS A 8 31.42 -10.91 -5.07
N GLU A 9 30.84 -9.92 -5.74
CA GLU A 9 30.17 -8.78 -5.13
C GLU A 9 28.85 -9.19 -4.45
N GLN A 10 28.06 -10.02 -5.13
CA GLN A 10 26.81 -10.57 -4.61
C GLN A 10 27.07 -11.50 -3.43
N LEU A 11 28.11 -12.33 -3.50
CA LEU A 11 28.51 -13.20 -2.40
C LEU A 11 28.90 -12.36 -1.17
N SER A 12 29.75 -11.35 -1.36
CA SER A 12 30.15 -10.41 -0.30
C SER A 12 28.93 -9.74 0.35
N ALA A 13 27.97 -9.27 -0.45
CA ALA A 13 26.74 -8.67 0.05
C ALA A 13 25.83 -9.68 0.78
N ALA A 14 25.72 -10.91 0.28
CA ALA A 14 24.93 -11.98 0.89
C ALA A 14 25.52 -12.45 2.23
N THR A 15 26.85 -12.43 2.37
CA THR A 15 27.57 -12.89 3.57
C THR A 15 28.05 -11.75 4.46
N ALA A 16 27.57 -10.52 4.25
CA ALA A 16 27.96 -9.37 5.05
C ALA A 16 27.66 -9.59 6.56
N PRO A 17 28.41 -8.97 7.49
CA PRO A 17 28.12 -9.07 8.92
C PRO A 17 26.68 -8.65 9.28
N LEU A 18 26.22 -9.06 10.46
CA LEU A 18 24.94 -8.58 10.99
C LEU A 18 25.01 -7.06 11.22
N GLY A 19 23.89 -6.38 10.94
CA GLY A 19 23.80 -4.92 10.97
C GLY A 19 23.09 -4.37 9.73
N ASN A 20 23.12 -3.05 9.60
CA ASN A 20 22.49 -2.35 8.49
C ASN A 20 23.38 -2.42 7.25
N ASN A 21 22.88 -3.02 6.19
CA ASN A 21 23.61 -3.18 4.92
C ASN A 21 22.79 -2.55 3.79
N LEU A 22 23.39 -1.60 3.06
CA LEU A 22 22.78 -0.97 1.88
C LEU A 22 23.43 -1.51 0.61
N ILE A 23 22.61 -2.10 -0.28
CA ILE A 23 23.06 -2.62 -1.57
C ILE A 23 22.53 -1.71 -2.68
N ILE A 24 23.43 -1.00 -3.36
CA ILE A 24 23.11 -0.15 -4.51
C ILE A 24 23.48 -0.90 -5.78
N ALA A 25 22.49 -1.17 -6.64
CA ALA A 25 22.73 -1.89 -7.89
C ALA A 25 21.72 -1.55 -8.98
N SER A 26 22.21 -1.41 -10.22
CA SER A 26 21.40 -1.15 -11.42
C SER A 26 20.39 -2.27 -11.70
N ALA A 27 19.42 -2.04 -12.59
CA ALA A 27 18.52 -3.10 -13.05
C ALA A 27 19.31 -4.29 -13.66
N GLY A 28 18.78 -5.52 -13.54
CA GLY A 28 19.41 -6.72 -14.13
C GLY A 28 20.65 -7.28 -13.40
N THR A 29 21.19 -6.59 -12.39
CA THR A 29 22.43 -6.96 -11.67
C THR A 29 22.29 -8.11 -10.65
N GLY A 30 21.13 -8.76 -10.56
CA GLY A 30 20.91 -9.88 -9.63
C GLY A 30 20.63 -9.50 -8.17
N LYS A 31 20.03 -8.32 -7.92
CA LYS A 31 19.54 -7.90 -6.58
C LYS A 31 18.73 -9.00 -5.88
N THR A 32 17.76 -9.58 -6.60
CA THR A 32 16.92 -10.68 -6.10
C THR A 32 17.75 -11.90 -5.71
N SER A 33 18.72 -12.31 -6.55
CA SER A 33 19.59 -13.46 -6.26
C SER A 33 20.46 -13.20 -5.01
N THR A 34 20.91 -11.95 -4.84
CA THR A 34 21.67 -11.53 -3.66
C THR A 34 20.84 -11.63 -2.38
N ILE A 35 19.58 -11.17 -2.40
CA ILE A 35 18.65 -11.27 -1.26
C ILE A 35 18.36 -12.75 -0.92
N VAL A 36 18.10 -13.58 -1.92
CA VAL A 36 17.90 -15.03 -1.71
C VAL A 36 19.15 -15.67 -1.11
N GLY A 37 20.34 -15.31 -1.60
CA GLY A 37 21.62 -15.71 -1.04
C GLY A 37 21.79 -15.27 0.42
N ARG A 38 21.37 -14.04 0.75
CA ARG A 38 21.40 -13.51 2.12
C ARG A 38 20.52 -14.32 3.06
N ILE A 39 19.28 -14.60 2.66
CA ILE A 39 18.36 -15.43 3.47
C ILE A 39 18.98 -16.81 3.70
N ALA A 40 19.53 -17.42 2.65
CA ALA A 40 20.18 -18.72 2.75
C ALA A 40 21.37 -18.71 3.72
N HIS A 41 22.21 -17.68 3.65
CA HIS A 41 23.35 -17.52 4.54
C HIS A 41 22.92 -17.36 6.02
N LEU A 42 21.87 -16.56 6.28
CA LEU A 42 21.33 -16.39 7.64
C LEU A 42 20.80 -17.72 8.20
N LEU A 43 20.06 -18.48 7.39
CA LEU A 43 19.56 -19.80 7.81
C LEU A 43 20.71 -20.78 8.11
N GLN A 44 21.74 -20.80 7.27
CA GLN A 44 22.91 -21.68 7.44
C GLN A 44 23.77 -21.32 8.65
N THR A 45 23.81 -20.04 9.02
CA THR A 45 24.51 -19.55 10.21
C THR A 45 23.69 -19.74 11.50
N GLY A 46 22.53 -20.39 11.43
CA GLY A 46 21.72 -20.76 12.58
C GLY A 46 20.68 -19.72 13.00
N ILE A 47 20.43 -18.69 12.19
CA ILE A 47 19.33 -17.75 12.46
C ILE A 47 18.01 -18.47 12.25
N GLU A 48 17.16 -18.42 13.29
CA GLU A 48 15.82 -19.00 13.23
C GLU A 48 15.00 -18.34 12.10
N PRO A 49 14.30 -19.12 11.26
CA PRO A 49 13.55 -18.56 10.13
C PRO A 49 12.50 -17.52 10.55
N SER A 50 11.88 -17.69 11.73
CA SER A 50 10.91 -16.76 12.31
C SER A 50 11.50 -15.41 12.70
N LYS A 51 12.83 -15.27 12.72
CA LYS A 51 13.55 -14.00 12.93
C LYS A 51 13.89 -13.29 11.61
N ILE A 52 13.51 -13.86 10.47
CA ILE A 52 13.74 -13.29 9.14
C ILE A 52 12.42 -12.71 8.61
N LEU A 53 12.45 -11.44 8.24
CA LEU A 53 11.35 -10.73 7.58
C LEU A 53 11.78 -10.30 6.18
N LEU A 54 11.02 -10.72 5.16
CA LEU A 54 11.21 -10.31 3.77
C LEU A 54 10.08 -9.39 3.30
N LEU A 55 10.40 -8.11 3.09
CA LEU A 55 9.44 -7.09 2.63
C LEU A 55 9.69 -6.70 1.17
N THR A 56 8.61 -6.57 0.40
CA THR A 56 8.63 -6.11 -0.99
C THR A 56 7.46 -5.14 -1.27
N PHE A 57 7.43 -4.54 -2.46
CA PHE A 57 6.28 -3.73 -2.91
C PHE A 57 5.17 -4.55 -3.58
N THR A 58 5.47 -5.77 -4.05
CA THR A 58 4.48 -6.64 -4.71
C THR A 58 4.47 -8.03 -4.11
N ASN A 59 3.27 -8.63 -4.00
CA ASN A 59 3.10 -10.01 -3.52
C ASN A 59 3.88 -11.00 -4.40
N LYS A 60 3.91 -10.76 -5.72
CA LYS A 60 4.66 -11.58 -6.68
C LYS A 60 6.16 -11.61 -6.36
N ALA A 61 6.77 -10.46 -6.08
CA ALA A 61 8.20 -10.41 -5.76
C ALA A 61 8.53 -11.15 -4.46
N ALA A 62 7.70 -11.02 -3.42
CA ALA A 62 7.90 -11.75 -2.17
C ALA A 62 7.77 -13.27 -2.39
N GLY A 63 6.72 -13.70 -3.11
CA GLY A 63 6.47 -15.10 -3.43
C GLY A 63 7.60 -15.73 -4.25
N GLU A 64 8.05 -15.07 -5.33
CA GLU A 64 9.16 -15.54 -6.17
C GLU A 64 10.47 -15.68 -5.37
N MET A 65 10.76 -14.74 -4.47
CA MET A 65 11.94 -14.81 -3.61
C MET A 65 11.86 -16.00 -2.64
N LEU A 66 10.72 -16.21 -1.98
CA LEU A 66 10.54 -17.37 -1.11
C LEU A 66 10.57 -18.70 -1.88
N GLU A 67 9.99 -18.76 -3.08
CA GLU A 67 10.05 -19.95 -3.93
C GLU A 67 11.51 -20.31 -4.27
N ARG A 68 12.34 -19.30 -4.60
CA ARG A 68 13.77 -19.50 -4.83
C ARG A 68 14.52 -20.00 -3.59
N VAL A 69 14.16 -19.53 -2.39
CA VAL A 69 14.69 -20.08 -1.13
C VAL A 69 14.23 -21.53 -0.95
N GLY A 70 12.96 -21.83 -1.24
CA GLY A 70 12.36 -23.17 -1.14
C GLY A 70 12.97 -24.23 -2.05
N ARG A 71 13.73 -23.84 -3.08
CA ARG A 71 14.53 -24.78 -3.89
C ARG A 71 15.70 -25.41 -3.13
N TYR A 72 16.08 -24.84 -1.97
CA TYR A 72 17.25 -25.25 -1.22
C TYR A 72 16.97 -25.58 0.25
N PHE A 73 15.81 -25.17 0.77
CA PHE A 73 15.40 -25.42 2.14
C PHE A 73 14.04 -26.11 2.19
N PRO A 74 13.80 -27.04 3.15
CA PRO A 74 12.50 -27.67 3.32
C PRO A 74 11.37 -26.65 3.52
N SER A 75 10.16 -26.97 3.06
CA SER A 75 8.97 -26.11 3.20
C SER A 75 8.69 -25.73 4.65
N VAL A 76 8.92 -26.63 5.61
CA VAL A 76 8.78 -26.37 7.06
C VAL A 76 9.71 -25.25 7.57
N VAL A 77 10.84 -25.02 6.92
CA VAL A 77 11.76 -23.91 7.23
C VAL A 77 11.28 -22.64 6.55
N VAL A 78 10.98 -22.71 5.25
CA VAL A 78 10.60 -21.52 4.45
C VAL A 78 9.28 -20.92 4.92
N ASN A 79 8.30 -21.76 5.28
CA ASN A 79 6.99 -21.31 5.77
C ASN A 79 7.05 -20.57 7.11
N LYS A 80 8.17 -20.66 7.83
CA LYS A 80 8.40 -19.91 9.08
C LYS A 80 9.00 -18.51 8.85
N ILE A 81 9.44 -18.20 7.62
CA ILE A 81 9.94 -16.87 7.26
C ILE A 81 8.74 -15.95 7.05
N GLU A 82 8.67 -14.86 7.80
CA GLU A 82 7.65 -13.83 7.58
C GLU A 82 7.96 -13.11 6.27
N SER A 83 6.98 -13.03 5.35
CA SER A 83 7.18 -12.32 4.10
C SER A 83 5.91 -11.69 3.54
N GLY A 84 6.07 -10.67 2.71
CA GLY A 84 4.97 -10.08 1.96
C GLY A 84 5.22 -8.63 1.62
N THR A 85 4.13 -7.95 1.25
CA THR A 85 4.16 -6.50 1.10
C THR A 85 4.14 -5.80 2.46
N PHE A 86 4.61 -4.55 2.51
CA PHE A 86 4.49 -3.69 3.69
C PHE A 86 3.05 -3.67 4.23
N HIS A 87 2.05 -3.51 3.35
CA HIS A 87 0.64 -3.52 3.73
C HIS A 87 0.20 -4.85 4.32
N ALA A 88 0.51 -5.98 3.66
CA ALA A 88 0.07 -7.30 4.12
C ALA A 88 0.68 -7.68 5.48
N VAL A 89 1.98 -7.43 5.66
CA VAL A 89 2.68 -7.72 6.93
C VAL A 89 2.14 -6.83 8.05
N SER A 90 2.02 -5.52 7.80
CA SER A 90 1.50 -4.57 8.80
C SER A 90 0.08 -4.93 9.23
N TYR A 91 -0.78 -5.29 8.28
CA TYR A 91 -2.15 -5.72 8.59
C TYR A 91 -2.19 -7.00 9.44
N ARG A 92 -1.33 -7.99 9.16
CA ARG A 92 -1.22 -9.20 9.99
C ARG A 92 -0.79 -8.87 11.42
N TRP A 93 0.22 -8.01 11.59
CA TRP A 93 0.66 -7.59 12.92
C TRP A 93 -0.41 -6.81 13.68
N LEU A 94 -1.11 -5.89 13.02
CA LEU A 94 -2.23 -5.15 13.62
C LEU A 94 -3.35 -6.07 14.12
N LYS A 95 -3.66 -7.11 13.35
CA LYS A 95 -4.61 -8.15 13.78
C LYS A 95 -4.11 -8.96 14.97
N GLN A 96 -2.82 -9.31 15.00
CA GLN A 96 -2.23 -10.08 16.10
C GLN A 96 -2.23 -9.32 17.43
N ILE A 97 -2.01 -8.00 17.40
CA ILE A 97 -2.07 -7.16 18.61
C ILE A 97 -3.51 -6.81 19.03
N ASN A 98 -4.51 -7.46 18.43
CA ASN A 98 -5.93 -7.34 18.72
C ASN A 98 -6.45 -5.90 18.72
N LYS A 99 -5.88 -5.03 17.87
CA LYS A 99 -6.52 -3.77 17.56
C LYS A 99 -7.73 -4.10 16.68
N ASN A 100 -8.90 -3.58 17.05
CA ASN A 100 -10.10 -3.60 16.21
C ASN A 100 -9.83 -2.74 14.95
N VAL A 101 -9.06 -3.26 14.01
CA VAL A 101 -8.72 -2.61 12.74
C VAL A 101 -9.61 -3.19 11.66
N THR A 102 -10.63 -2.42 11.31
CA THR A 102 -11.46 -2.68 10.13
C THR A 102 -10.90 -1.90 8.97
N LEU A 103 -10.41 -2.59 7.94
CA LEU A 103 -10.05 -1.96 6.67
C LEU A 103 -11.30 -1.92 5.78
N LYS A 104 -11.94 -0.75 5.70
CA LYS A 104 -13.04 -0.53 4.74
C LYS A 104 -12.48 -0.61 3.32
N GLN A 105 -13.14 -1.38 2.45
CA GLN A 105 -12.71 -1.51 1.06
C GLN A 105 -13.01 -0.22 0.29
N PRO A 106 -12.22 0.14 -0.73
CA PRO A 106 -12.51 1.31 -1.57
C PRO A 106 -13.93 1.31 -2.16
N THR A 107 -14.46 0.12 -2.45
CA THR A 107 -15.84 -0.06 -2.93
C THR A 107 -16.89 0.27 -1.87
N GLU A 108 -16.65 -0.08 -0.61
CA GLU A 108 -17.53 0.25 0.52
C GLU A 108 -17.55 1.75 0.77
N LEU A 109 -16.37 2.38 0.76
CA LEU A 109 -16.23 3.84 0.90
C LEU A 109 -16.92 4.59 -0.25
N LYS A 110 -16.74 4.14 -1.50
CA LYS A 110 -17.43 4.72 -2.66
C LYS A 110 -18.95 4.54 -2.58
N THR A 111 -19.41 3.39 -2.08
CA THR A 111 -20.85 3.12 -1.87
C THR A 111 -21.43 4.01 -0.78
N LEU A 112 -20.71 4.20 0.33
CA LEU A 112 -21.08 5.12 1.40
C LEU A 112 -21.18 6.56 0.88
N PHE A 113 -20.15 7.04 0.18
CA PHE A 113 -20.15 8.38 -0.41
C PHE A 113 -21.34 8.58 -1.35
N ARG A 114 -21.60 7.59 -2.21
CA ARG A 114 -22.76 7.60 -3.11
C ARG A 114 -24.08 7.70 -2.36
N SER A 115 -24.26 6.90 -1.30
CA SER A 115 -25.49 6.93 -0.49
C SER A 115 -25.72 8.28 0.17
N ILE A 116 -24.66 8.95 0.65
CA ILE A 116 -24.73 10.30 1.22
C ILE A 116 -25.06 11.34 0.13
N TYR A 117 -24.39 11.25 -1.02
CA TYR A 117 -24.62 12.12 -2.17
C TYR A 117 -26.08 12.07 -2.64
N GLU A 118 -26.67 10.88 -2.73
CA GLU A 118 -28.05 10.67 -3.21
C GLU A 118 -29.11 11.29 -2.30
N LYS A 119 -28.78 11.64 -1.04
CA LYS A 119 -29.66 12.41 -0.14
C LYS A 119 -29.80 13.87 -0.55
N ARG A 120 -28.92 14.41 -1.41
CA ARG A 120 -28.89 15.83 -1.78
C ARG A 120 -29.75 16.12 -3.01
N GLN A 121 -30.42 17.27 -2.98
CA GLN A 121 -31.29 17.72 -4.05
C GLN A 121 -30.64 18.86 -4.84
N PHE A 122 -29.97 18.51 -5.94
CA PHE A 122 -29.27 19.48 -6.80
C PHE A 122 -30.22 20.31 -7.68
N LYS A 123 -31.38 19.74 -8.05
CA LYS A 123 -32.34 20.37 -8.98
C LYS A 123 -33.19 21.49 -8.38
N ARG A 124 -33.17 21.68 -7.07
CA ARG A 124 -33.96 22.75 -6.40
C ARG A 124 -33.23 24.08 -6.34
N LEU A 125 -31.99 24.12 -6.81
CA LEU A 125 -31.16 25.31 -6.83
C LEU A 125 -31.08 25.76 -8.29
N ASN A 126 -31.65 26.93 -8.59
CA ASN A 126 -31.61 27.54 -9.92
C ASN A 126 -30.16 27.92 -10.28
N HIS A 127 -29.37 26.94 -10.69
CA HIS A 127 -28.00 27.13 -11.15
C HIS A 127 -27.87 26.60 -12.57
N ASP A 128 -27.15 27.34 -13.41
CA ASP A 128 -26.90 26.99 -14.81
C ASP A 128 -25.89 25.82 -14.97
N VAL A 129 -25.35 25.32 -13.86
CA VAL A 129 -24.28 24.31 -13.82
C VAL A 129 -24.82 22.99 -13.27
N GLU A 130 -24.65 21.93 -14.06
CA GLU A 130 -25.03 20.58 -13.67
C GLU A 130 -24.06 20.03 -12.60
N ALA A 131 -24.61 19.38 -11.58
CA ALA A 131 -23.80 18.76 -10.54
C ALA A 131 -23.00 17.56 -11.07
N PHE A 132 -21.77 17.40 -10.57
CA PHE A 132 -20.95 16.23 -10.86
C PHE A 132 -21.58 14.97 -10.31
N SER A 133 -21.47 13.87 -11.06
CA SER A 133 -21.90 12.57 -10.54
C SER A 133 -21.21 12.25 -9.20
N SER A 134 -21.89 11.47 -8.35
CA SER A 134 -21.33 11.01 -7.07
C SER A 134 -19.95 10.35 -7.22
N THR A 135 -19.76 9.61 -8.32
CA THR A 135 -18.49 8.95 -8.64
C THR A 135 -17.40 9.96 -8.95
N TYR A 136 -17.67 10.95 -9.79
CA TYR A 136 -16.66 11.92 -10.17
C TYR A 136 -16.31 12.86 -9.02
N LEU A 137 -17.30 13.30 -8.22
CA LEU A 137 -17.05 14.11 -7.03
C LEU A 137 -16.18 13.35 -6.01
N TYR A 138 -16.45 12.06 -5.78
CA TYR A 138 -15.62 11.20 -4.94
C TYR A 138 -14.18 11.10 -5.47
N GLU A 139 -14.00 10.98 -6.78
CA GLU A 139 -12.68 10.96 -7.41
C GLU A 139 -11.93 12.28 -7.25
N GLN A 140 -12.61 13.43 -7.38
CA GLN A 140 -12.01 14.73 -7.09
C GLN A 140 -11.61 14.87 -5.63
N TYR A 141 -12.44 14.38 -4.71
CA TYR A 141 -12.13 14.38 -3.29
C TYR A 141 -10.90 13.53 -2.95
N ASN A 142 -10.79 12.32 -3.51
CA ASN A 142 -9.60 11.49 -3.33
C ASN A 142 -8.35 12.12 -3.97
N LEU A 143 -8.50 12.76 -5.13
CA LEU A 143 -7.39 13.46 -5.77
C LEU A 143 -6.90 14.61 -4.90
N TYR A 144 -7.83 15.41 -4.36
CA TYR A 144 -7.54 16.50 -3.44
C TYR A 144 -6.71 16.05 -2.23
N GLN A 145 -7.12 14.95 -1.56
CA GLN A 145 -6.42 14.43 -0.37
C GLN A 145 -4.93 14.12 -0.62
N ASN A 146 -4.55 13.89 -1.87
CA ASN A 146 -3.18 13.59 -2.26
C ASN A 146 -2.45 14.77 -2.92
N ALA A 147 -3.15 15.89 -3.18
CA ALA A 147 -2.66 16.98 -4.03
C ALA A 147 -2.58 18.34 -3.33
N SER A 148 -3.29 18.58 -2.23
CA SER A 148 -3.28 19.87 -1.53
C SER A 148 -3.40 19.75 -0.01
N LEU A 149 -2.91 20.78 0.69
CA LEU A 149 -3.12 21.00 2.13
C LEU A 149 -4.19 22.06 2.42
N ASP A 150 -4.68 22.77 1.38
CA ASP A 150 -5.77 23.75 1.51
C ASP A 150 -7.12 23.05 1.78
N GLY A 151 -8.18 23.82 1.98
CA GLY A 151 -9.54 23.28 2.01
C GLY A 151 -9.95 22.69 0.65
N PHE A 152 -10.79 21.65 0.66
CA PHE A 152 -11.32 21.06 -0.58
C PHE A 152 -12.06 22.10 -1.42
N ASP A 153 -12.80 23.01 -0.78
CA ASP A 153 -13.51 24.13 -1.41
C ASP A 153 -12.57 25.04 -2.21
N VAL A 154 -11.46 25.47 -1.60
CA VAL A 154 -10.45 26.31 -2.24
C VAL A 154 -9.81 25.59 -3.43
N TRP A 155 -9.36 24.36 -3.21
CA TRP A 155 -8.73 23.55 -4.25
C TRP A 155 -9.67 23.22 -5.42
N PHE A 156 -10.94 22.98 -5.12
CA PHE A 156 -11.93 22.58 -6.11
C PHE A 156 -12.40 23.77 -6.94
N ILE A 157 -12.67 24.92 -6.33
CA ILE A 157 -13.12 26.13 -7.05
C ILE A 157 -12.03 26.68 -7.97
N ASP A 158 -10.74 26.58 -7.58
CA ASP A 158 -9.62 26.97 -8.46
C ASP A 158 -9.66 26.21 -9.81
N LYS A 159 -10.03 24.92 -9.77
CA LYS A 159 -10.14 24.06 -10.96
C LYS A 159 -11.47 24.15 -11.68
N TYR A 160 -12.54 24.35 -10.92
CA TYR A 160 -13.92 24.29 -11.40
C TYR A 160 -14.70 25.53 -10.92
N PRO A 161 -14.32 26.74 -11.37
CA PRO A 161 -14.89 27.99 -10.87
C PRO A 161 -16.40 28.09 -11.07
N ASP A 162 -16.92 27.51 -12.16
CA ASP A 162 -18.35 27.46 -12.47
C ASP A 162 -19.17 26.68 -11.43
N HIS A 163 -18.54 25.74 -10.70
CA HIS A 163 -19.19 24.96 -9.66
C HIS A 163 -19.25 25.67 -8.30
N LYS A 164 -18.77 26.92 -8.19
CA LYS A 164 -18.88 27.73 -6.97
C LYS A 164 -20.30 27.75 -6.36
N PRO A 165 -21.41 27.81 -7.11
CA PRO A 165 -22.75 27.75 -6.54
C PRO A 165 -23.12 26.42 -5.86
N LEU A 166 -22.42 25.33 -6.20
CA LEU A 166 -22.66 23.99 -5.67
C LEU A 166 -21.72 23.61 -4.52
N ILE A 167 -20.72 24.46 -4.22
CA ILE A 167 -19.63 24.08 -3.33
C ILE A 167 -20.11 23.76 -1.91
N ASP A 168 -21.08 24.52 -1.39
CA ASP A 168 -21.62 24.30 -0.04
C ASP A 168 -22.29 22.92 0.07
N ILE A 169 -22.93 22.45 -1.01
CA ILE A 169 -23.54 21.11 -1.06
C ILE A 169 -22.45 20.04 -1.09
N TYR A 170 -21.42 20.24 -1.91
CA TYR A 170 -20.31 19.30 -2.01
C TYR A 170 -19.54 19.18 -0.68
N MET A 171 -19.25 20.32 -0.03
CA MET A 171 -18.63 20.35 1.28
C MET A 171 -19.52 19.64 2.31
N ASN A 172 -20.83 19.90 2.32
CA ASN A 172 -21.74 19.23 3.23
C ASN A 172 -21.84 17.70 3.00
N ILE A 173 -21.68 17.22 1.75
CA ILE A 173 -21.57 15.79 1.46
C ILE A 173 -20.25 15.23 2.02
N ILE A 174 -19.14 15.93 1.79
CA ILE A 174 -17.80 15.53 2.23
C ILE A 174 -17.75 15.48 3.76
N ASP A 175 -18.28 16.48 4.45
CA ASP A 175 -18.32 16.54 5.91
C ASP A 175 -19.15 15.37 6.49
N GLU A 176 -20.35 15.09 5.94
CA GLU A 176 -21.13 13.92 6.37
C GLU A 176 -20.39 12.61 6.08
N TYR A 177 -19.71 12.52 4.94
CA TYR A 177 -18.90 11.36 4.58
C TYR A 177 -17.74 11.15 5.56
N GLU A 178 -17.00 12.19 5.90
CA GLU A 178 -15.87 12.13 6.83
C GLU A 178 -16.30 11.75 8.26
N VAL A 179 -17.49 12.17 8.70
CA VAL A 179 -18.04 11.75 10.00
C VAL A 179 -18.55 10.31 9.98
N THR A 180 -19.08 9.85 8.84
CA THR A 180 -19.71 8.51 8.73
C THR A 180 -18.71 7.41 8.34
N LYS A 181 -17.57 7.78 7.75
CA LYS A 181 -16.57 6.81 7.27
C LYS A 181 -15.75 6.17 8.39
N ASP A 182 -15.78 6.71 9.60
CA ASP A 182 -15.16 6.10 10.79
C ASP A 182 -15.99 4.94 11.37
#